data_AF-A0A8T1TTK8-F1
#
_entry.id   AF-A0A8T1TTK8-F1
#
_cell.length_a   1.000
_cell.length_b   1.000
_cell.length_c   1.000
_cell.angle_alpha   90.00
_cell.angle_beta   90.00
_cell.angle_gamma   90.00
#
_symmetry.space_group_name_H-M   'P 1'
#
loop_
_entity.id
_entity.type
_entity.pdbx_description
1 polymer ?
#
loop_
_entity_poly.entity_id
_entity_poly.type
_entity_poly.pdbx_seq_one_letter_code
_entity_poly.pdbx_strand_id
1 'polypeptide(L)'
;MGASTHPADAFGLQATSDLDWTGPTDSILADDHKEWIEGAQVPIKVHDDAHLRTMTTLEEQTLLVYLKGDTELRHPPEFLKATLPVAQRAIIEDFHSHFVDYTLTADIPAGVMWRRRPAHMAILEDLFKASTGTKHYLPMITRLIKDVKRFSFNGRHTPTVIFYSKRLARFWEGTTVKVQTSTTTLLDTNRNAARPGTDIFSTAQLTQQYAVWVFGANSLSMVGITLTMADIAQCGVLDVEAPRTEVLDLVDIGYYLIRFNQTGCPDGLRSVTHIDLDGTTVLVRHFQANMQIPCYRCFSARHNNGRYKVSMGNLEACVRSLGYF
;
A
#
# COMPACT_ATOMS: atom_id res chain seq x y z
N MET A 1 -17.49 6.36 -22.93
CA MET A 1 -16.19 5.97 -23.52
C MET A 1 -15.43 5.23 -22.43
N GLY A 2 -15.34 3.90 -22.53
CA GLY A 2 -14.65 3.10 -21.51
C GLY A 2 -13.16 3.45 -21.55
N ALA A 3 -12.58 3.78 -20.39
CA ALA A 3 -11.14 3.88 -20.28
C ALA A 3 -10.55 2.55 -20.74
N SER A 4 -9.68 2.56 -21.75
CA SER A 4 -8.95 1.37 -22.16
C SER A 4 -8.07 0.95 -20.99
N THR A 5 -8.38 -0.18 -20.37
CA THR A 5 -7.55 -0.79 -19.34
C THR A 5 -6.16 -1.05 -19.91
N HIS A 6 -5.10 -0.66 -19.19
CA HIS A 6 -3.74 -0.90 -19.64
C HIS A 6 -3.52 -2.42 -19.85
N PRO A 7 -2.77 -2.86 -20.88
CA PRO A 7 -2.60 -4.29 -21.15
C PRO A 7 -2.08 -5.08 -19.94
N ALA A 8 -1.13 -4.53 -19.17
CA ALA A 8 -0.63 -5.18 -17.96
C ALA A 8 -1.71 -5.38 -16.89
N ASP A 9 -2.59 -4.39 -16.71
CA ASP A 9 -3.73 -4.47 -15.80
C ASP A 9 -4.72 -5.55 -16.25
N ALA A 10 -4.96 -5.67 -17.56
CA ALA A 10 -5.83 -6.70 -18.13
C ALA A 10 -5.27 -8.11 -17.90
N PHE A 11 -3.96 -8.32 -18.08
CA PHE A 11 -3.30 -9.59 -17.76
C PHE A 11 -3.38 -9.92 -16.27
N GLY A 12 -3.09 -8.97 -15.38
CA GLY A 12 -3.19 -9.18 -13.94
C GLY A 12 -4.60 -9.52 -13.48
N LEU A 13 -5.61 -8.85 -14.04
CA LEU A 13 -7.02 -9.15 -13.77
C LEU A 13 -7.43 -10.54 -14.28
N GLN A 14 -6.93 -10.96 -15.44
CA GLN A 14 -7.19 -12.30 -15.96
C GLN A 14 -6.56 -13.37 -15.07
N ALA A 15 -5.29 -13.21 -14.70
CA ALA A 15 -4.60 -14.13 -13.78
C ALA A 15 -5.33 -14.25 -12.44
N THR A 16 -5.85 -13.13 -11.93
CA THR A 16 -6.69 -13.10 -10.71
C THR A 16 -8.01 -13.83 -10.92
N SER A 17 -8.65 -13.66 -12.08
CA SER A 17 -9.89 -14.37 -12.42
C SER A 17 -9.70 -15.89 -12.53
N ASP A 18 -8.50 -16.34 -12.91
CA ASP A 18 -8.19 -17.75 -13.13
C ASP A 18 -7.80 -18.50 -11.83
N LEU A 19 -7.62 -17.78 -10.71
CA LEU A 19 -7.36 -18.37 -9.40
C LEU A 19 -8.57 -19.16 -8.88
N ASP A 20 -8.29 -20.27 -8.21
CA ASP A 20 -9.31 -21.01 -7.46
C ASP A 20 -9.65 -20.30 -6.14
N TRP A 21 -10.71 -19.50 -6.20
CA TRP A 21 -11.27 -18.80 -5.06
C TRP A 21 -12.05 -19.68 -4.08
N THR A 22 -12.36 -20.92 -4.47
CA THR A 22 -13.11 -21.88 -3.65
C THR A 22 -12.23 -22.88 -2.91
N GLY A 23 -10.92 -22.90 -3.20
CA GLY A 23 -9.95 -23.76 -2.55
C GLY A 23 -9.93 -23.63 -1.02
N PRO A 24 -9.40 -24.64 -0.31
CA PRO A 24 -9.40 -24.67 1.14
C PRO A 24 -8.69 -23.45 1.73
N THR A 25 -9.38 -22.80 2.66
CA THR A 25 -8.89 -21.61 3.40
C THR A 25 -8.22 -22.00 4.71
N ASP A 26 -8.54 -23.18 5.23
CA ASP A 26 -8.04 -23.65 6.51
C ASP A 26 -6.70 -24.38 6.29
N SER A 27 -5.76 -24.19 7.22
CA SER A 27 -4.51 -24.95 7.21
C SER A 27 -4.80 -26.45 7.35
N ILE A 28 -4.07 -27.29 6.62
CA ILE A 28 -4.06 -28.73 6.88
C ILE A 28 -3.33 -28.91 8.21
N LEU A 29 -4.11 -29.10 9.28
CA LEU A 29 -3.59 -29.23 10.63
C LEU A 29 -3.50 -30.71 11.01
N ALA A 30 -2.40 -31.08 11.67
CA ALA A 30 -2.33 -32.33 12.42
C ALA A 30 -3.41 -32.34 13.51
N ASP A 31 -3.89 -33.52 13.92
CA ASP A 31 -5.03 -33.63 14.82
C ASP A 31 -4.82 -32.93 16.18
N ASP A 32 -3.60 -32.96 16.72
CA ASP A 32 -3.23 -32.25 17.96
C ASP A 32 -3.39 -30.72 17.86
N HIS A 33 -3.22 -30.16 16.65
CA HIS A 33 -3.39 -28.72 16.45
C HIS A 33 -4.86 -28.29 16.43
N LYS A 34 -5.80 -29.22 16.19
CA LYS A 34 -7.24 -28.89 16.21
C LYS A 34 -7.71 -28.61 17.64
N GLU A 35 -7.29 -29.43 18.60
CA GLU A 35 -7.67 -29.27 20.01
C GLU A 35 -7.21 -27.93 20.58
N TRP A 36 -5.98 -27.49 20.24
CA TRP A 36 -5.47 -26.17 20.64
C TRP A 36 -6.26 -25.02 20.03
N ILE A 37 -6.63 -25.10 18.76
CA ILE A 37 -7.41 -24.05 18.10
C ILE A 37 -8.82 -23.98 18.66
N GLU A 38 -9.48 -25.12 18.85
CA GLU A 38 -10.81 -25.18 19.45
C GLU A 38 -10.78 -24.61 20.87
N GLY A 39 -9.83 -25.05 21.70
CA GLY A 39 -9.64 -24.56 23.06
C GLY A 39 -9.35 -23.05 23.13
N ALA A 40 -8.59 -22.51 22.18
CA ALA A 40 -8.28 -21.08 22.11
C ALA A 40 -9.49 -20.20 21.74
N GLN A 41 -10.49 -20.74 21.06
CA GLN A 41 -11.62 -19.98 20.51
C GLN A 41 -12.91 -20.12 21.33
N VAL A 42 -12.93 -21.01 22.33
CA VAL A 42 -14.08 -21.17 23.22
C VAL A 42 -14.42 -19.81 23.85
N PRO A 43 -15.67 -19.31 23.72
CA PRO A 43 -16.05 -18.05 24.35
C PRO A 43 -15.91 -18.12 25.86
N ILE A 44 -15.16 -17.18 26.45
CA ILE A 44 -14.91 -17.10 27.89
C ILE A 44 -15.47 -15.78 28.44
N LYS A 45 -16.08 -15.84 29.63
CA LYS A 45 -16.48 -14.63 30.34
C LYS A 45 -15.24 -13.85 30.76
N VAL A 46 -15.26 -12.54 30.58
CA VAL A 46 -14.16 -11.66 31.01
C VAL A 46 -14.12 -11.61 32.54
N HIS A 47 -12.97 -11.89 33.12
CA HIS A 47 -12.73 -11.71 34.54
C HIS A 47 -12.01 -10.37 34.76
N ASP A 48 -12.26 -9.75 35.92
CA ASP A 48 -11.43 -8.66 36.40
C ASP A 48 -10.11 -9.19 36.98
N ASP A 49 -9.16 -8.29 37.23
CA ASP A 49 -7.82 -8.64 37.69
C ASP A 49 -7.79 -9.24 39.10
N ALA A 50 -8.85 -9.06 39.90
CA ALA A 50 -8.98 -9.64 41.24
C ALA A 50 -9.57 -11.06 41.23
N HIS A 51 -10.23 -11.47 40.14
CA HIS A 51 -10.93 -12.75 40.03
C HIS A 51 -10.38 -13.65 38.91
N LEU A 52 -9.09 -13.50 38.56
CA LEU A 52 -8.43 -14.35 37.58
C LEU A 52 -8.34 -15.80 38.09
N ARG A 53 -8.48 -16.76 37.17
CA ARG A 53 -8.25 -18.19 37.44
C ARG A 53 -6.90 -18.64 36.88
N THR A 54 -6.39 -19.75 37.39
CA THR A 54 -5.22 -20.43 36.81
C THR A 54 -5.55 -20.98 35.42
N MET A 55 -4.56 -20.98 34.53
CA MET A 55 -4.65 -21.68 33.25
C MET A 55 -4.69 -23.20 33.48
N THR A 56 -5.38 -23.90 32.61
CA THR A 56 -5.28 -25.36 32.51
C THR A 56 -4.02 -25.75 31.72
N THR A 57 -3.58 -27.01 31.83
CA THR A 57 -2.42 -27.51 31.07
C THR A 57 -2.59 -27.34 29.57
N LEU A 58 -3.81 -27.54 29.05
CA LEU A 58 -4.12 -27.35 27.63
C LEU A 58 -3.97 -25.88 27.21
N GLU A 59 -4.43 -24.94 28.05
CA GLU A 59 -4.34 -23.50 27.79
C GLU A 59 -2.90 -23.01 27.83
N GLU A 60 -2.09 -23.49 28.77
CA GLU A 60 -0.65 -23.18 28.84
C GLU A 60 0.08 -23.65 27.58
N GLN A 61 -0.17 -24.89 27.13
CA GLN A 61 0.38 -25.43 25.90
C GLN A 61 -0.08 -24.63 24.68
N THR A 62 -1.38 -24.32 24.60
CA THR A 62 -1.98 -23.53 23.53
C THR A 62 -1.34 -22.15 23.43
N LEU A 63 -1.13 -21.48 24.58
CA LEU A 63 -0.47 -20.17 24.62
C LEU A 63 0.98 -20.25 24.12
N LEU A 64 1.73 -21.29 24.52
CA LEU A 64 3.11 -21.48 24.07
C LEU A 64 3.21 -21.69 22.55
N VAL A 65 2.35 -22.54 21.99
CA VAL A 65 2.30 -22.82 20.55
C VAL A 65 1.86 -21.58 19.77
N TYR A 66 0.90 -20.82 20.30
CA TYR A 66 0.48 -19.53 19.74
C TYR A 66 1.61 -18.51 19.70
N LEU A 67 2.35 -18.32 20.81
CA LEU A 67 3.45 -17.36 20.87
C LEU A 67 4.64 -17.76 19.99
N LYS A 68 4.82 -19.05 19.71
CA LYS A 68 5.81 -19.54 18.74
C LYS A 68 5.42 -19.29 17.29
N GLY A 69 4.15 -19.01 17.01
CA GLY A 69 3.60 -18.89 15.66
C GLY A 69 3.28 -20.24 15.00
N ASP A 70 3.21 -21.32 15.79
CA ASP A 70 2.91 -22.68 15.32
C ASP A 70 1.40 -22.92 15.15
N THR A 71 0.56 -21.96 15.57
CA THR A 71 -0.90 -21.94 15.34
C THR A 71 -1.34 -20.63 14.71
N GLU A 72 -2.26 -20.73 13.75
CA GLU A 72 -2.90 -19.56 13.12
C GLU A 72 -4.23 -19.26 13.82
N LEU A 73 -4.25 -18.26 14.69
CA LEU A 73 -5.47 -17.77 15.35
C LEU A 73 -5.86 -16.40 14.80
N ARG A 74 -7.18 -16.11 14.74
CA ARG A 74 -7.71 -14.82 14.26
C ARG A 74 -7.58 -13.68 15.27
N HIS A 75 -7.39 -14.03 16.53
CA HIS A 75 -7.19 -13.12 17.66
C HIS A 75 -6.44 -13.90 18.75
N PRO A 76 -5.90 -13.23 19.79
CA PRO A 76 -5.36 -13.91 20.93
C PRO A 76 -6.35 -14.92 21.54
N PRO A 77 -5.87 -16.00 22.18
CA PRO A 77 -6.74 -16.99 22.82
C PRO A 77 -7.74 -16.37 23.80
N GLU A 78 -9.00 -16.81 23.74
CA GLU A 78 -10.11 -16.27 24.54
C GLU A 78 -9.92 -16.48 26.04
N PHE A 79 -9.31 -17.60 26.45
CA PHE A 79 -9.06 -17.90 27.86
C PHE A 79 -8.19 -16.86 28.56
N LEU A 80 -7.38 -16.08 27.83
CA LEU A 80 -6.59 -14.98 28.40
C LEU A 80 -7.46 -13.96 29.13
N LYS A 81 -8.74 -13.80 28.72
CA LYS A 81 -9.73 -12.93 29.37
C LYS A 81 -10.09 -13.35 30.80
N ALA A 82 -9.84 -14.60 31.18
CA ALA A 82 -10.09 -15.13 32.51
C ALA A 82 -8.81 -15.46 33.30
N THR A 83 -7.65 -15.49 32.63
CA THR A 83 -6.40 -15.99 33.22
C THR A 83 -5.31 -14.92 33.33
N LEU A 84 -5.38 -13.83 32.57
CA LEU A 84 -4.37 -12.77 32.58
C LEU A 84 -4.94 -11.39 32.99
N PRO A 85 -4.16 -10.59 33.73
CA PRO A 85 -4.48 -9.19 33.99
C PRO A 85 -4.67 -8.39 32.70
N VAL A 86 -5.46 -7.31 32.74
CA VAL A 86 -5.75 -6.44 31.58
C VAL A 86 -4.46 -5.98 30.88
N ALA A 87 -3.45 -5.56 31.63
CA ALA A 87 -2.19 -5.06 31.04
C ALA A 87 -1.46 -6.15 30.23
N GLN A 88 -1.43 -7.40 30.72
CA GLN A 88 -0.79 -8.50 30.01
C GLN A 88 -1.58 -8.91 28.77
N ARG A 89 -2.92 -8.85 28.83
CA ARG A 89 -3.77 -9.05 27.63
C ARG A 89 -3.47 -8.02 26.56
N ALA A 90 -3.32 -6.75 26.94
CA ALA A 90 -2.97 -5.69 26.00
C ALA A 90 -1.60 -5.92 25.33
N ILE A 91 -0.60 -6.39 26.08
CA ILE A 91 0.71 -6.77 25.53
C ILE A 91 0.58 -7.89 24.49
N ILE A 92 -0.27 -8.89 24.75
CA ILE A 92 -0.49 -10.00 23.82
C ILE A 92 -1.27 -9.56 22.58
N GLU A 93 -2.23 -8.64 22.72
CA GLU A 93 -2.89 -7.99 21.57
C GLU A 93 -1.89 -7.20 20.71
N ASP A 94 -0.98 -6.46 21.34
CA ASP A 94 0.11 -5.78 20.62
C ASP A 94 1.01 -6.79 19.92
N PHE A 95 1.41 -7.87 20.59
CA PHE A 95 2.16 -8.96 19.97
C PHE A 95 1.43 -9.56 18.75
N HIS A 96 0.14 -9.86 18.90
CA HIS A 96 -0.69 -10.40 17.82
C HIS A 96 -0.68 -9.48 16.60
N SER A 97 -0.91 -8.18 16.82
CA SER A 97 -0.98 -7.19 15.74
C SER A 97 0.36 -6.97 15.03
N HIS A 98 1.50 -7.18 15.69
CA HIS A 98 2.83 -6.96 15.11
C HIS A 98 3.48 -8.22 14.51
N PHE A 99 3.15 -9.41 15.03
CA PHE A 99 3.88 -10.64 14.68
C PHE A 99 3.00 -11.74 14.08
N VAL A 100 1.68 -11.70 14.29
CA VAL A 100 0.73 -12.71 13.77
C VAL A 100 -0.02 -12.16 12.56
N ASP A 101 -0.59 -10.96 12.70
CA ASP A 101 -1.21 -10.25 11.58
C ASP A 101 -0.18 -10.02 10.46
N TYR A 102 -0.62 -10.12 9.20
CA TYR A 102 0.24 -9.90 8.05
C TYR A 102 -0.37 -8.88 7.10
N THR A 103 0.43 -7.94 6.62
CA THR A 103 -0.07 -6.81 5.83
C THR A 103 0.38 -6.91 4.38
N LEU A 104 -0.54 -6.88 3.43
CA LEU A 104 -0.20 -6.55 2.05
C LEU A 104 -0.53 -5.07 1.78
N THR A 105 0.24 -4.44 0.91
CA THR A 105 -0.04 -3.08 0.44
C THR A 105 -0.48 -3.11 -1.01
N ALA A 106 -1.31 -2.15 -1.39
CA ALA A 106 -1.66 -1.87 -2.77
C ALA A 106 -1.22 -0.45 -3.12
N ASP A 107 -1.10 -0.13 -4.41
CA ASP A 107 -0.81 1.22 -4.90
C ASP A 107 -2.01 1.75 -5.68
N ILE A 108 -2.57 2.85 -5.21
CA ILE A 108 -3.75 3.49 -5.76
C ILE A 108 -3.34 4.77 -6.47
N PRO A 109 -3.52 4.84 -7.80
CA PRO A 109 -3.17 6.04 -8.55
C PRO A 109 -4.00 7.26 -8.10
N ALA A 110 -3.44 8.45 -8.33
CA ALA A 110 -3.98 9.74 -7.87
C ALA A 110 -5.42 10.06 -8.34
N GLY A 111 -5.96 9.32 -9.31
CA GLY A 111 -7.32 9.50 -9.83
C GLY A 111 -8.41 8.75 -9.07
N VAL A 112 -8.04 7.82 -8.17
CA VAL A 112 -9.01 7.11 -7.33
C VAL A 112 -9.32 7.95 -6.10
N MET A 113 -10.60 8.22 -5.89
CA MET A 113 -11.06 9.12 -4.85
C MET A 113 -11.53 8.32 -3.63
N TRP A 114 -10.59 7.97 -2.75
CA TRP A 114 -10.92 7.49 -1.41
C TRP A 114 -10.84 8.63 -0.40
N ARG A 115 -11.87 8.75 0.44
CA ARG A 115 -11.82 9.67 1.58
C ARG A 115 -10.71 9.24 2.53
N ARG A 116 -10.09 10.20 3.24
CA ARG A 116 -9.12 9.88 4.28
C ARG A 116 -9.80 9.02 5.34
N ARG A 117 -9.26 7.81 5.60
CA ARG A 117 -9.81 6.80 6.52
C ARG A 117 -11.25 6.40 6.16
N PRO A 118 -11.49 5.74 5.01
CA PRO A 118 -12.80 5.20 4.69
C PRO A 118 -13.14 4.09 5.69
N ALA A 119 -14.44 3.89 5.94
CA ALA A 119 -14.89 2.73 6.68
C ALA A 119 -14.52 1.43 5.94
N HIS A 120 -14.22 0.37 6.68
CA HIS A 120 -13.88 -0.94 6.12
C HIS A 120 -14.91 -1.41 5.06
N MET A 121 -16.20 -1.27 5.39
CA MET A 121 -17.29 -1.65 4.49
C MET A 121 -17.34 -0.81 3.21
N ALA A 122 -16.97 0.47 3.27
CA ALA A 122 -16.95 1.31 2.08
C ALA A 122 -15.87 0.88 1.08
N ILE A 123 -14.70 0.43 1.58
CA ILE A 123 -13.63 -0.11 0.73
C ILE A 123 -14.10 -1.43 0.07
N LEU A 124 -14.72 -2.33 0.85
CA LEU A 124 -15.28 -3.57 0.32
C LEU A 124 -16.36 -3.33 -0.74
N GLU A 125 -17.27 -2.38 -0.50
CA GLU A 125 -18.29 -2.00 -1.48
C GLU A 125 -17.69 -1.46 -2.77
N ASP A 126 -16.65 -0.62 -2.68
CA ASP A 126 -15.96 -0.06 -3.84
C ASP A 126 -15.28 -1.17 -4.66
N LEU A 127 -14.57 -2.08 -3.99
CA LEU A 127 -13.96 -3.26 -4.62
C LEU A 127 -15.00 -4.15 -5.30
N PHE A 128 -16.15 -4.35 -4.63
CA PHE A 128 -17.26 -5.14 -5.15
C PHE A 128 -17.89 -4.52 -6.39
N LYS A 129 -18.24 -3.22 -6.32
CA LYS A 129 -18.83 -2.48 -7.45
C LYS A 129 -17.91 -2.46 -8.66
N ALA A 130 -16.60 -2.28 -8.44
CA ALA A 130 -15.61 -2.25 -9.51
C ALA A 130 -15.42 -3.64 -10.18
N SER A 131 -15.72 -4.72 -9.46
CA SER A 131 -15.52 -6.10 -9.92
C SER A 131 -16.81 -6.76 -10.47
N THR A 132 -17.94 -6.05 -10.46
CA THR A 132 -19.23 -6.62 -10.90
C THR A 132 -19.21 -6.93 -12.40
N GLY A 133 -19.36 -8.22 -12.77
CA GLY A 133 -19.46 -8.66 -14.18
C GLY A 133 -18.45 -9.74 -14.63
N THR A 134 -17.50 -10.15 -13.78
CA THR A 134 -16.62 -11.31 -14.06
C THR A 134 -17.26 -12.61 -13.54
N LYS A 135 -16.95 -13.79 -14.10
CA LYS A 135 -17.62 -15.06 -13.70
C LYS A 135 -17.22 -15.59 -12.32
N HIS A 136 -16.13 -15.09 -11.73
CA HIS A 136 -15.53 -15.64 -10.50
C HIS A 136 -15.43 -14.65 -9.33
N TYR A 137 -16.02 -13.46 -9.45
CA TYR A 137 -15.92 -12.41 -8.42
C TYR A 137 -16.63 -12.73 -7.10
N LEU A 138 -17.77 -13.42 -7.12
CA LEU A 138 -18.54 -13.71 -5.89
C LEU A 138 -17.75 -14.64 -4.94
N PRO A 139 -17.17 -15.76 -5.41
CA PRO A 139 -16.24 -16.55 -4.61
C PRO A 139 -15.05 -15.74 -4.09
N MET A 140 -14.43 -14.92 -4.93
CA MET A 140 -13.30 -14.06 -4.56
C MET A 140 -13.65 -13.11 -3.42
N ILE A 141 -14.75 -12.36 -3.54
CA ILE A 141 -15.17 -11.40 -2.51
C ILE A 141 -15.59 -12.10 -1.22
N THR A 142 -16.26 -13.26 -1.33
CA THR A 142 -16.62 -14.07 -0.15
C THR A 142 -15.37 -14.49 0.61
N ARG A 143 -14.34 -14.93 -0.11
CA ARG A 143 -13.04 -15.27 0.48
C ARG A 143 -12.33 -14.04 1.05
N LEU A 144 -12.39 -12.90 0.36
CA LEU A 144 -11.80 -11.64 0.84
C LEU A 144 -12.38 -11.25 2.20
N ILE A 145 -13.70 -11.34 2.37
CA ILE A 145 -14.39 -11.05 3.63
C ILE A 145 -13.96 -12.04 4.73
N LYS A 146 -13.72 -13.32 4.39
CA LYS A 146 -13.27 -14.34 5.35
C LYS A 146 -11.81 -14.14 5.78
N ASP A 147 -10.94 -13.77 4.85
CA ASP A 147 -9.48 -13.78 5.01
C ASP A 147 -8.92 -12.44 5.53
N VAL A 148 -9.58 -11.33 5.20
CA VAL A 148 -9.13 -9.98 5.59
C VAL A 148 -9.66 -9.64 6.98
N LYS A 149 -8.75 -9.24 7.86
CA LYS A 149 -9.06 -8.67 9.18
C LYS A 149 -9.50 -7.22 9.05
N ARG A 150 -8.73 -6.42 8.30
CA ARG A 150 -8.96 -4.98 8.19
C ARG A 150 -8.32 -4.37 6.95
N PHE A 151 -9.05 -3.47 6.29
CA PHE A 151 -8.48 -2.47 5.39
C PHE A 151 -8.10 -1.20 6.15
N SER A 152 -7.02 -0.55 5.75
CA SER A 152 -6.63 0.75 6.27
C SER A 152 -6.07 1.62 5.15
N PHE A 153 -6.54 2.87 5.10
CA PHE A 153 -6.11 3.85 4.12
C PHE A 153 -5.89 5.19 4.84
N ASN A 154 -4.64 5.61 4.93
CA ASN A 154 -4.24 6.81 5.67
C ASN A 154 -4.39 8.11 4.87
N GLY A 155 -4.88 8.02 3.62
CA GLY A 155 -4.95 9.12 2.67
C GLY A 155 -3.71 9.29 1.80
N ARG A 156 -2.71 8.41 1.94
CA ARG A 156 -1.62 8.21 0.99
C ARG A 156 -2.01 7.10 0.02
N HIS A 157 -1.42 7.08 -1.17
CA HIS A 157 -1.67 6.15 -2.27
C HIS A 157 -1.55 4.66 -1.94
N THR A 158 -1.28 4.31 -0.70
CA THR A 158 -0.85 2.99 -0.26
C THR A 158 -1.86 2.43 0.75
N PRO A 159 -3.02 1.89 0.32
CA PRO A 159 -3.84 1.11 1.23
C PRO A 159 -3.11 -0.13 1.73
N THR A 160 -3.39 -0.48 2.97
CA THR A 160 -2.92 -1.71 3.62
C THR A 160 -4.11 -2.65 3.82
N VAL A 161 -3.93 -3.91 3.45
CA VAL A 161 -4.85 -5.03 3.69
C VAL A 161 -4.22 -5.93 4.74
N ILE A 162 -4.84 -6.00 5.91
CA ILE A 162 -4.34 -6.77 7.05
C ILE A 162 -5.07 -8.11 7.07
N PHE A 163 -4.32 -9.20 7.04
CA PHE A 163 -4.78 -10.59 7.11
C PHE A 163 -4.50 -11.19 8.48
N TYR A 164 -5.30 -12.17 8.87
CA TYR A 164 -5.13 -12.88 10.14
C TYR A 164 -3.85 -13.73 10.22
N SER A 165 -3.24 -14.06 9.08
CA SER A 165 -1.98 -14.81 9.05
C SER A 165 -1.20 -14.57 7.76
N LYS A 166 0.10 -14.84 7.82
CA LYS A 166 0.99 -14.79 6.65
C LYS A 166 0.58 -15.76 5.54
N ARG A 167 0.05 -16.93 5.89
CA ARG A 167 -0.41 -17.93 4.91
C ARG A 167 -1.60 -17.40 4.12
N LEU A 168 -2.58 -16.81 4.80
CA LEU A 168 -3.72 -16.17 4.12
C LEU A 168 -3.22 -15.05 3.22
N ALA A 169 -2.37 -14.15 3.73
CA ALA A 169 -1.80 -13.08 2.91
C ALA A 169 -1.07 -13.61 1.66
N ARG A 170 -0.26 -14.66 1.77
CA ARG A 170 0.45 -15.27 0.61
C ARG A 170 -0.48 -15.75 -0.50
N PHE A 171 -1.69 -16.20 -0.18
CA PHE A 171 -2.66 -16.55 -1.21
C PHE A 171 -3.11 -15.32 -2.01
N TRP A 172 -3.17 -14.16 -1.37
CA TRP A 172 -3.58 -12.89 -1.96
C TRP A 172 -2.43 -12.08 -2.57
N GLU A 173 -1.18 -12.42 -2.27
CA GLU A 173 0.00 -11.75 -2.83
C GLU A 173 0.03 -11.88 -4.36
N GLY A 174 0.25 -10.76 -5.06
CA GLY A 174 0.23 -10.68 -6.52
C GLY A 174 -1.15 -10.60 -7.15
N THR A 175 -2.23 -10.71 -6.37
CA THR A 175 -3.60 -10.59 -6.91
C THR A 175 -3.89 -9.15 -7.33
N THR A 176 -4.50 -8.98 -8.50
CA THR A 176 -4.85 -7.69 -9.08
C THR A 176 -6.35 -7.48 -8.99
N VAL A 177 -6.77 -6.43 -8.30
CA VAL A 177 -8.18 -6.10 -8.07
C VAL A 177 -8.53 -4.76 -8.71
N LYS A 178 -9.78 -4.65 -9.17
CA LYS A 178 -10.30 -3.37 -9.65
C LYS A 178 -10.68 -2.47 -8.47
N VAL A 179 -10.32 -1.19 -8.57
CA VAL A 179 -10.69 -0.14 -7.63
C VAL A 179 -11.21 1.04 -8.41
N GLN A 180 -12.52 1.32 -8.29
CA GLN A 180 -13.20 2.38 -9.06
C GLN A 180 -12.89 2.25 -10.58
N THR A 181 -12.19 3.23 -11.16
CA THR A 181 -11.80 3.26 -12.58
C THR A 181 -10.38 2.75 -12.85
N SER A 182 -9.73 2.15 -11.85
CA SER A 182 -8.34 1.69 -11.93
C SER A 182 -8.19 0.27 -11.39
N THR A 183 -6.95 -0.21 -11.34
CA THR A 183 -6.53 -1.52 -10.87
C THR A 183 -5.38 -1.34 -9.90
N THR A 184 -5.27 -2.26 -8.96
CA THR A 184 -4.12 -2.34 -8.05
C THR A 184 -3.77 -3.79 -7.80
N THR A 185 -2.50 -4.04 -7.56
CA THR A 185 -2.00 -5.35 -7.14
C THR A 185 -1.70 -5.34 -5.64
N LEU A 186 -2.00 -6.43 -4.95
CA LEU A 186 -1.59 -6.63 -3.55
C LEU A 186 -0.16 -7.13 -3.51
N LEU A 187 0.71 -6.43 -2.79
CA LEU A 187 2.15 -6.69 -2.74
C LEU A 187 2.62 -6.84 -1.29
N ASP A 188 3.60 -7.72 -1.07
CA ASP A 188 4.26 -7.84 0.23
C ASP A 188 5.34 -6.76 0.40
N THR A 189 5.12 -5.87 1.36
CA THR A 189 6.03 -4.78 1.71
C THR A 189 6.51 -4.85 3.15
N ASN A 190 6.22 -5.93 3.87
CA ASN A 190 6.69 -6.11 5.24
C ASN A 190 8.22 -6.17 5.24
N ARG A 191 8.82 -5.52 6.24
CA ARG A 191 10.25 -5.64 6.50
C ARG A 191 10.49 -6.74 7.52
N ASN A 192 11.60 -7.46 7.35
CA ASN A 192 11.99 -8.45 8.33
C ASN A 192 12.39 -7.75 9.64
N ALA A 193 11.56 -7.89 10.68
CA ALA A 193 11.81 -7.30 12.00
C ALA A 193 13.09 -7.84 12.66
N ALA A 194 13.55 -9.04 12.29
CA ALA A 194 14.81 -9.62 12.76
C ALA A 194 16.05 -9.08 11.99
N ARG A 195 15.83 -8.30 10.93
CA ARG A 195 16.88 -7.57 10.21
C ARG A 195 16.50 -6.09 10.08
N PRO A 196 16.31 -5.38 11.21
CA PRO A 196 16.07 -3.95 11.17
C PRO A 196 17.31 -3.29 10.57
N GLY A 197 17.14 -2.52 9.49
CA GLY A 197 18.23 -1.80 8.84
C GLY A 197 18.99 -2.55 7.74
N THR A 198 18.45 -3.63 7.14
CA THR A 198 18.96 -4.02 5.82
C THR A 198 18.56 -2.96 4.80
N ASP A 199 19.54 -2.25 4.24
CA ASP A 199 19.39 -1.22 3.20
C ASP A 199 18.99 -1.79 1.82
N ILE A 200 18.35 -2.97 1.81
CA ILE A 200 17.91 -3.66 0.60
C ILE A 200 16.39 -3.59 0.55
N PHE A 201 15.87 -3.07 -0.56
CA PHE A 201 14.44 -2.92 -0.80
C PHE A 201 14.01 -3.91 -1.89
N SER A 202 12.91 -4.63 -1.68
CA SER A 202 12.24 -5.33 -2.77
C SER A 202 11.59 -4.31 -3.72
N THR A 203 11.26 -4.74 -4.94
CA THR A 203 10.51 -3.90 -5.90
C THR A 203 9.23 -3.35 -5.29
N ALA A 204 8.46 -4.19 -4.58
CA ALA A 204 7.25 -3.77 -3.87
C ALA A 204 7.54 -2.73 -2.77
N GLN A 205 8.62 -2.88 -2.02
CA GLN A 205 9.00 -1.91 -0.99
C GLN A 205 9.47 -0.58 -1.59
N LEU A 206 10.06 -0.60 -2.79
CA LEU A 206 10.43 0.61 -3.54
C LEU A 206 9.20 1.35 -4.07
N THR A 207 8.13 0.68 -4.50
CA THR A 207 6.92 1.38 -4.97
C THR A 207 6.20 2.15 -3.86
N GLN A 208 6.36 1.74 -2.61
CA GLN A 208 5.86 2.47 -1.43
C GLN A 208 6.63 3.77 -1.13
N GLN A 209 7.81 3.94 -1.72
CA GLN A 209 8.61 5.14 -1.50
C GLN A 209 8.04 6.32 -2.29
N TYR A 210 8.25 7.51 -1.74
CA TYR A 210 7.85 8.72 -2.42
C TYR A 210 8.71 8.91 -3.66
N ALA A 211 8.09 9.30 -4.76
CA ALA A 211 8.81 9.51 -5.99
C ALA A 211 8.23 10.65 -6.83
N VAL A 212 9.08 11.21 -7.69
CA VAL A 212 8.71 12.28 -8.62
C VAL A 212 9.16 11.94 -10.03
N TRP A 213 8.43 12.43 -11.02
CA TRP A 213 8.87 12.41 -12.41
C TRP A 213 9.42 13.79 -12.76
N VAL A 214 10.64 13.81 -13.30
CA VAL A 214 11.35 15.02 -13.69
C VAL A 214 11.35 15.11 -15.20
N PHE A 215 10.68 16.11 -15.77
CA PHE A 215 10.57 16.32 -17.22
C PHE A 215 11.44 17.46 -17.71
N GLY A 216 11.79 17.43 -19.00
CA GLY A 216 12.55 18.51 -19.65
C GLY A 216 14.04 18.50 -19.33
N ALA A 217 14.55 17.39 -18.79
CA ALA A 217 15.91 17.29 -18.30
C ALA A 217 16.89 16.62 -19.29
N ASN A 218 16.52 16.55 -20.58
CA ASN A 218 17.26 15.80 -21.60
C ASN A 218 18.69 16.34 -21.86
N SER A 219 18.92 17.63 -21.57
CA SER A 219 20.22 18.29 -21.67
C SER A 219 21.06 18.19 -20.39
N LEU A 220 20.49 17.65 -19.30
CA LEU A 220 21.12 17.59 -17.99
C LEU A 220 21.63 16.19 -17.68
N SER A 221 22.70 16.11 -16.88
CA SER A 221 23.20 14.84 -16.38
C SER A 221 22.25 14.25 -15.33
N MET A 222 21.88 12.98 -15.47
CA MET A 222 21.08 12.25 -14.48
C MET A 222 21.72 12.29 -13.08
N VAL A 223 23.06 12.28 -13.00
CA VAL A 223 23.80 12.43 -11.74
C VAL A 223 23.56 13.82 -11.14
N GLY A 224 23.65 14.88 -11.96
CA GLY A 224 23.44 16.26 -11.51
C GLY A 224 22.02 16.46 -10.96
N ILE A 225 21.01 16.00 -11.70
CA ILE A 225 19.60 16.07 -11.27
C ILE A 225 19.42 15.33 -9.95
N THR A 226 20.02 14.14 -9.82
CA THR A 226 19.92 13.32 -8.60
C THR A 226 20.49 14.05 -7.38
N LEU A 227 21.70 14.62 -7.51
CA LEU A 227 22.35 15.36 -6.43
C LEU A 227 21.54 16.60 -6.05
N THR A 228 21.06 17.38 -7.03
CA THR A 228 20.24 18.57 -6.75
C THR A 228 18.91 18.19 -6.10
N MET A 229 18.27 17.11 -6.54
CA MET A 229 17.03 16.63 -5.93
C MET A 229 17.24 16.12 -4.51
N ALA A 230 18.36 15.43 -4.23
CA ALA A 230 18.71 15.01 -2.88
C ALA A 230 18.94 16.22 -1.95
N ASP A 231 19.62 17.25 -2.46
CA ASP A 231 19.85 18.50 -1.74
C ASP A 231 18.53 19.25 -1.47
N ILE A 232 17.70 19.48 -2.48
CA ILE A 232 16.40 20.16 -2.29
C ILE A 232 15.50 19.36 -1.34
N ALA A 233 15.42 18.04 -1.52
CA ALA A 233 14.56 17.18 -0.70
C ALA A 233 15.07 17.04 0.74
N GLN A 234 16.35 17.34 1.00
CA GLN A 234 17.04 17.12 2.28
C GLN A 234 16.84 15.69 2.80
N CYS A 235 16.84 14.71 1.88
CA CYS A 235 16.69 13.29 2.20
C CYS A 235 17.44 12.43 1.18
N GLY A 236 17.78 11.19 1.57
CA GLY A 236 18.45 10.25 0.68
C GLY A 236 17.61 9.90 -0.56
N VAL A 237 18.27 9.70 -1.69
CA VAL A 237 17.68 9.09 -2.90
C VAL A 237 18.00 7.61 -2.90
N LEU A 238 16.99 6.76 -3.06
CA LEU A 238 17.14 5.31 -3.08
C LEU A 238 17.41 4.77 -4.49
N ASP A 239 16.78 5.39 -5.49
CA ASP A 239 16.79 4.87 -6.85
C ASP A 239 16.48 5.97 -7.87
N VAL A 240 17.06 5.83 -9.06
CA VAL A 240 16.91 6.76 -10.18
C VAL A 240 16.83 5.97 -11.48
N GLU A 241 15.73 6.17 -12.21
CA GLU A 241 15.46 5.44 -13.44
C GLU A 241 15.20 6.41 -14.60
N ALA A 242 15.87 6.15 -15.72
CA ALA A 242 15.42 6.64 -17.02
C ALA A 242 14.21 5.83 -17.50
N PRO A 243 13.38 6.35 -18.43
CA PRO A 243 12.26 5.60 -18.97
C PRO A 243 12.80 4.35 -19.66
N ARG A 244 12.29 3.18 -19.30
CA ARG A 244 12.66 1.91 -19.92
C ARG A 244 11.48 1.37 -20.70
N THR A 245 11.75 0.84 -21.88
CA THR A 245 10.75 0.25 -22.79
C THR A 245 10.47 -1.21 -22.44
N GLU A 246 10.38 -1.55 -21.16
CA GLU A 246 10.15 -2.94 -20.76
C GLU A 246 8.67 -3.16 -20.40
N VAL A 247 8.01 -3.89 -21.30
CA VAL A 247 6.64 -4.43 -21.23
C VAL A 247 5.52 -3.41 -21.48
N LEU A 248 5.05 -3.37 -22.73
CA LEU A 248 3.75 -2.81 -23.20
C LEU A 248 3.46 -1.33 -22.90
N ASP A 249 4.29 -0.66 -22.11
CA ASP A 249 4.29 0.77 -21.84
C ASP A 249 5.14 1.47 -22.91
N LEU A 250 4.51 1.87 -24.01
CA LEU A 250 5.10 2.83 -24.95
C LEU A 250 5.14 4.21 -24.27
N VAL A 251 6.21 4.50 -23.54
CA VAL A 251 6.38 5.80 -22.90
C VAL A 251 7.24 6.70 -23.78
N ASP A 252 6.61 7.38 -24.72
CA ASP A 252 7.19 8.45 -25.56
C ASP A 252 7.57 9.72 -24.76
N ILE A 253 7.75 9.62 -23.45
CA ILE A 253 7.89 10.76 -22.56
C ILE A 253 9.26 10.71 -21.86
N GLY A 254 10.17 11.56 -22.30
CA GLY A 254 11.49 11.75 -21.67
C GLY A 254 11.36 12.36 -20.28
N TYR A 255 11.35 11.50 -19.25
CA TYR A 255 11.42 11.90 -17.84
C TYR A 255 12.43 11.06 -17.07
N TYR A 256 12.89 11.53 -15.93
CA TYR A 256 13.58 10.70 -14.94
C TYR A 256 12.67 10.45 -13.74
N LEU A 257 12.63 9.20 -13.28
CA LEU A 257 11.96 8.83 -12.04
C LEU A 257 12.98 8.82 -10.91
N ILE A 258 12.71 9.59 -9.85
CA ILE A 258 13.58 9.68 -8.67
C ILE A 258 12.78 9.23 -7.45
N ARG A 259 13.27 8.21 -6.76
CA ARG A 259 12.66 7.64 -5.54
C ARG A 259 13.46 8.05 -4.31
N PHE A 260 12.79 8.55 -3.29
CA PHE A 260 13.41 9.04 -2.05
C PHE A 260 13.33 8.01 -0.92
N ASN A 261 14.23 8.09 0.06
CA ASN A 261 14.23 7.22 1.24
C ASN A 261 13.19 7.65 2.29
N GLN A 262 11.94 7.80 1.85
CA GLN A 262 10.79 8.09 2.69
C GLN A 262 9.50 7.82 1.94
N THR A 263 8.44 7.52 2.67
CA THR A 263 7.10 7.21 2.11
C THR A 263 6.23 8.45 1.89
N GLY A 264 6.66 9.63 2.36
CA GLY A 264 5.95 10.89 2.25
C GLY A 264 6.68 11.89 1.35
N CYS A 265 5.95 12.89 0.86
CA CYS A 265 6.55 13.98 0.10
C CYS A 265 7.62 14.69 0.94
N PRO A 266 8.88 14.78 0.46
CA PRO A 266 9.95 15.52 1.12
C PRO A 266 9.56 16.97 1.33
N ASP A 267 9.91 17.54 2.49
CA ASP A 267 9.50 18.90 2.86
C ASP A 267 9.97 19.94 1.84
N GLY A 268 11.23 19.86 1.40
CA GLY A 268 11.78 20.78 0.41
C GLY A 268 11.24 20.62 -1.01
N LEU A 269 10.53 19.52 -1.30
CA LEU A 269 9.82 19.34 -2.56
C LEU A 269 8.31 19.59 -2.44
N ARG A 270 7.77 19.93 -1.26
CA ARG A 270 6.33 20.17 -1.14
C ARG A 270 5.91 21.35 -2.00
N SER A 271 4.94 21.10 -2.88
CA SER A 271 4.41 22.08 -3.83
C SER A 271 5.38 22.54 -4.92
N VAL A 272 6.58 21.95 -5.01
CA VAL A 272 7.54 22.29 -6.07
C VAL A 272 7.10 21.66 -7.38
N THR A 273 6.76 22.48 -8.37
CA THR A 273 6.29 21.98 -9.68
C THR A 273 7.30 22.19 -10.81
N HIS A 274 8.33 22.99 -10.56
CA HIS A 274 9.42 23.28 -11.48
C HIS A 274 10.68 23.65 -10.70
N ILE A 275 11.85 23.44 -11.29
CA ILE A 275 13.15 23.83 -10.74
C ILE A 275 13.99 24.35 -11.90
N ASP A 276 14.72 25.44 -11.70
CA ASP A 276 15.74 25.89 -12.65
C ASP A 276 17.09 25.25 -12.31
N LEU A 277 17.63 24.48 -13.24
CA LEU A 277 18.90 23.77 -13.12
C LEU A 277 19.86 24.26 -14.19
N ASP A 278 20.81 25.12 -13.82
CA ASP A 278 21.81 25.69 -14.72
C ASP A 278 21.19 26.34 -15.98
N GLY A 279 20.08 27.06 -15.80
CA GLY A 279 19.33 27.72 -16.88
C GLY A 279 18.42 26.77 -17.68
N THR A 280 18.34 25.50 -17.29
CA THR A 280 17.37 24.54 -17.81
C THR A 280 16.23 24.36 -16.81
N THR A 281 15.04 24.84 -17.17
CA THR A 281 13.83 24.61 -16.37
C THR A 281 13.35 23.17 -16.52
N VAL A 282 13.35 22.42 -15.42
CA VAL A 282 12.74 21.09 -15.34
C VAL A 282 11.40 21.16 -14.63
N LEU A 283 10.45 20.29 -15.02
CA LEU A 283 9.18 20.14 -14.31
C LEU A 283 9.23 18.97 -13.35
N VAL A 284 8.67 19.18 -12.16
CA VAL A 284 8.56 18.15 -11.12
C VAL A 284 7.11 17.73 -10.99
N ARG A 285 6.79 16.51 -11.44
CA ARG A 285 5.48 15.91 -11.22
C ARG A 285 5.52 15.01 -10.00
N HIS A 286 4.82 15.46 -8.97
CA HIS A 286 4.39 14.63 -7.85
C HIS A 286 3.27 13.69 -8.29
N PHE A 287 3.55 12.63 -9.05
CA PHE A 287 2.51 11.78 -9.65
C PHE A 287 1.62 11.07 -8.63
N GLN A 288 2.13 10.91 -7.40
CA GLN A 288 1.35 10.52 -6.24
C GLN A 288 0.32 11.62 -5.92
N ALA A 289 0.71 12.87 -5.67
CA ALA A 289 -0.25 13.93 -5.32
C ALA A 289 -1.10 14.47 -6.49
N ASN A 290 -0.57 14.44 -7.72
CA ASN A 290 -1.08 15.18 -8.87
C ASN A 290 -1.28 14.26 -10.08
N MET A 291 -2.53 14.17 -10.54
CA MET A 291 -2.86 13.41 -11.75
C MET A 291 -2.18 13.96 -13.02
N GLN A 292 -1.97 15.26 -13.12
CA GLN A 292 -1.48 15.90 -14.35
C GLN A 292 0.01 16.25 -14.25
N ILE A 293 0.70 16.24 -15.40
CA ILE A 293 2.00 16.88 -15.54
C ILE A 293 1.79 18.39 -15.37
N PRO A 294 2.62 19.10 -14.58
CA PRO A 294 2.54 20.54 -14.46
C PRO A 294 2.56 21.24 -15.83
N CYS A 295 1.86 22.36 -15.95
CA CYS A 295 1.84 23.12 -17.19
C CYS A 295 3.23 23.69 -17.52
N TYR A 296 3.76 23.40 -18.71
CA TYR A 296 5.03 23.96 -19.19
C TYR A 296 5.07 25.49 -19.29
N ARG A 297 3.91 26.17 -19.27
CA ARG A 297 3.82 27.63 -19.42
C ARG A 297 3.73 28.39 -18.10
N CYS A 298 2.98 27.87 -17.12
CA CYS A 298 2.74 28.54 -15.85
C CYS A 298 3.06 27.68 -14.62
N PHE A 299 3.62 26.49 -14.84
CA PHE A 299 4.05 25.54 -13.81
C PHE A 299 2.95 25.04 -12.87
N SER A 300 1.68 25.34 -13.16
CA SER A 300 0.56 24.87 -12.37
C SER A 300 0.39 23.36 -12.48
N ALA A 301 0.29 22.66 -11.35
CA ALA A 301 -0.09 21.24 -11.29
C ALA A 301 -1.62 21.03 -11.47
N ARG A 302 -2.41 22.10 -11.54
CA ARG A 302 -3.89 22.02 -11.61
C ARG A 302 -4.42 21.76 -13.01
N HIS A 303 -3.63 22.05 -14.03
CA HIS A 303 -4.00 21.83 -15.42
C HIS A 303 -2.77 21.50 -16.26
N ASN A 304 -2.99 20.77 -17.35
CA ASN A 304 -1.97 20.51 -18.36
C ASN A 304 -1.85 21.68 -19.34
N ASN A 305 -0.85 21.61 -20.23
CA ASN A 305 -0.59 22.65 -21.23
C ASN A 305 -1.78 22.88 -22.18
N GLY A 306 -2.50 21.83 -22.58
CA GLY A 306 -3.64 21.93 -23.48
C GLY A 306 -4.84 22.68 -22.90
N ARG A 307 -4.92 22.84 -21.57
CA ARG A 307 -5.97 23.59 -20.87
C ARG A 307 -5.53 24.97 -20.40
N TYR A 308 -4.34 25.43 -20.79
CA TYR A 308 -3.85 26.77 -20.47
C TYR A 308 -4.64 27.84 -21.22
N LYS A 309 -5.22 28.80 -20.49
CA LYS A 309 -6.09 29.86 -21.04
C LYS A 309 -5.57 31.29 -20.86
N VAL A 310 -4.41 31.45 -20.21
CA VAL A 310 -3.87 32.79 -19.89
C VAL A 310 -3.08 33.33 -21.08
N SER A 311 -3.31 34.60 -21.44
CA SER A 311 -2.55 35.26 -22.52
C SER A 311 -1.08 35.46 -22.12
N MET A 312 -0.18 35.48 -23.10
CA MET A 312 1.27 35.65 -22.84
C MET A 312 1.62 36.92 -22.07
N GLY A 313 0.88 38.02 -22.27
CA GLY A 313 1.11 39.28 -21.55
C GLY A 313 0.82 39.22 -20.03
N ASN A 314 0.11 38.19 -19.56
CA ASN A 314 -0.25 38.01 -18.15
C ASN A 314 0.47 36.80 -17.51
N LEU A 315 1.46 36.23 -18.22
CA LEU A 315 2.12 34.99 -17.81
C LEU A 315 2.91 35.16 -16.51
N GLU A 316 3.68 36.24 -16.39
CA GLU A 316 4.46 36.54 -15.17
C GLU A 316 3.57 36.77 -13.94
N ALA A 317 2.44 37.46 -14.11
CA ALA A 317 1.46 37.65 -13.05
C ALA A 317 0.80 36.32 -12.62
N CYS A 318 0.55 35.42 -13.59
CA CYS A 318 0.01 34.09 -13.33
C CYS A 318 1.03 33.23 -12.55
N VAL A 319 2.31 33.23 -12.95
CA VAL A 319 3.36 32.47 -12.26
C VAL A 319 3.53 32.96 -10.81
N ARG A 320 3.57 34.29 -10.59
CA ARG A 320 3.70 34.87 -9.25
C ARG A 320 2.50 34.60 -8.34
N SER A 321 1.28 34.62 -8.88
CA SER A 321 0.05 34.38 -8.08
C SER A 321 -0.14 32.92 -7.67
N LEU A 322 0.55 31.99 -8.33
CA LEU A 322 0.46 30.56 -8.04
C LEU A 322 1.38 30.12 -6.88
N GLY A 323 2.29 30.97 -6.41
CA GLY A 323 3.07 30.74 -5.19
C GLY A 323 4.05 29.56 -5.25
N TYR A 324 4.42 29.11 -6.45
CA TYR A 324 5.35 28.01 -6.67
C TYR A 324 6.77 28.57 -6.82
N PHE A 325 7.62 28.30 -5.84
CA PHE A 325 9.07 28.32 -5.99
C PHE A 325 9.52 26.96 -6.51
#